data_AF-A0A940D3N0-F1
#
_entry.id   AF-A0A940D3N0-F1
#
_cell.length_a   1.000
_cell.length_b   1.000
_cell.length_c   1.000
_cell.angle_alpha   90.00
_cell.angle_beta   90.00
_cell.angle_gamma   90.00
#
_symmetry.space_group_name_H-M   'P 1'
#
loop_
_entity.id
_entity.type
_entity.pdbx_description
1 polymer ?
#
loop_
_entity_poly.entity_id
_entity_poly.type
_entity_poly.pdbx_seq_one_letter_code
_entity_poly.pdbx_strand_id
1 'polypeptide(L)'
;MLYRLVFSVVPIILFPRFGFSISMSILVTVALLTGTLIGNKHWIPQLQTLTIFLIFALSILGYFRGQNISSLEASLRFMAFGYLFLGIEGSAFSLPFGVMARKISALIASVLFAIFVAWGLSMLAFEKMGGSGIALSIFLMGLVSWRDVHKIIQMPFEGRHGEN
;
A
#
# COMPACT_ATOMS: atom_id res chain seq x y z
N MET A 1 -5.75 -7.14 -13.74
CA MET A 1 -6.66 -6.74 -12.64
C MET A 1 -7.17 -7.94 -11.86
N LEU A 2 -7.67 -8.98 -12.54
CA LEU A 2 -8.26 -10.16 -11.89
C LEU A 2 -7.39 -10.77 -10.78
N TYR A 3 -6.09 -10.99 -11.03
CA TYR A 3 -5.19 -11.56 -10.03
C TYR A 3 -5.10 -10.72 -8.74
N ARG A 4 -4.97 -9.38 -8.84
CA ARG A 4 -4.94 -8.48 -7.67
C ARG A 4 -6.22 -8.57 -6.85
N LEU A 5 -7.36 -8.69 -7.54
CA LEU A 5 -8.67 -8.82 -6.93
C LEU A 5 -8.81 -10.16 -6.18
N VAL A 6 -8.35 -11.25 -6.78
CA VAL A 6 -8.29 -12.56 -6.11
C VAL A 6 -7.37 -12.47 -4.87
N PHE A 7 -6.15 -11.99 -5.04
CA PHE A 7 -5.17 -11.87 -3.94
C PHE A 7 -5.57 -10.89 -2.84
N SER A 8 -6.48 -9.95 -3.11
CA SER A 8 -7.01 -9.06 -2.06
C SER A 8 -8.09 -9.71 -1.21
N VAL A 9 -8.77 -10.76 -1.69
CA VAL A 9 -9.72 -11.56 -0.89
C VAL A 9 -9.02 -12.66 -0.09
N VAL A 10 -7.92 -13.21 -0.61
CA VAL A 10 -7.18 -14.33 0.02
C VAL A 10 -6.88 -14.14 1.53
N PRO A 11 -6.53 -12.95 2.06
CA PRO A 11 -6.24 -12.78 3.48
C PRO A 11 -7.38 -13.23 4.39
N ILE A 12 -8.65 -13.10 3.97
CA ILE A 12 -9.80 -13.50 4.79
C ILE A 12 -9.81 -15.00 5.12
N ILE A 13 -9.24 -15.82 4.24
CA ILE A 13 -9.15 -17.28 4.42
C ILE A 13 -7.81 -17.64 5.06
N LEU A 14 -6.74 -16.95 4.67
CA LEU A 14 -5.38 -17.36 4.91
C LEU A 14 -4.83 -16.85 6.26
N PHE A 15 -5.20 -15.62 6.67
CA PHE A 15 -4.74 -15.02 7.92
C PHE A 15 -5.30 -15.73 9.17
N PRO A 16 -6.60 -16.13 9.24
CA PRO A 16 -7.09 -16.89 10.39
C PRO A 16 -6.34 -18.23 10.56
N ARG A 17 -5.93 -18.87 9.46
CA ARG A 17 -5.14 -20.12 9.51
C ARG A 17 -3.73 -19.92 10.04
N PHE A 18 -3.18 -18.70 9.90
CA PHE A 18 -1.89 -18.32 10.48
C PHE A 18 -2.00 -17.85 11.93
N GLY A 19 -3.20 -17.81 12.50
CA GLY A 19 -3.45 -17.40 13.89
C GLY A 19 -3.72 -15.90 14.06
N PHE A 20 -3.90 -15.14 12.99
CA PHE A 20 -4.37 -13.75 13.08
C PHE A 20 -5.84 -13.69 13.47
N SER A 21 -6.25 -12.58 14.09
CA SER A 21 -7.65 -12.33 14.41
C SER A 21 -8.52 -12.25 13.13
N ILE A 22 -9.78 -12.70 13.25
CA ILE A 22 -10.74 -12.63 12.14
C ILE A 22 -11.01 -11.17 11.76
N SER A 23 -11.10 -10.28 12.75
CA SER A 23 -11.28 -8.84 12.54
C SER A 23 -10.15 -8.22 11.73
N MET A 24 -8.90 -8.60 11.99
CA MET A 24 -7.74 -8.20 11.20
C MET A 24 -7.82 -8.67 9.77
N SER A 25 -8.20 -9.94 9.58
CA SER A 25 -8.32 -10.55 8.26
C SER A 25 -9.37 -9.83 7.41
N ILE A 26 -10.50 -9.45 8.02
CA ILE A 26 -11.54 -8.61 7.38
C ILE A 26 -10.98 -7.23 7.05
N LEU A 27 -10.33 -6.56 8.00
CA LEU A 27 -9.80 -5.21 7.81
C LEU A 27 -8.81 -5.15 6.63
N VAL A 28 -7.83 -6.05 6.61
CA VAL A 28 -6.84 -6.13 5.52
C VAL A 28 -7.52 -6.43 4.19
N THR A 29 -8.45 -7.38 4.17
CA THR A 29 -9.19 -7.74 2.95
C THR A 29 -9.97 -6.55 2.39
N VAL A 30 -10.70 -5.83 3.24
CA VAL A 30 -11.46 -4.63 2.84
C VAL A 30 -10.51 -3.54 2.32
N ALA A 31 -9.39 -3.30 3.00
CA ALA A 31 -8.43 -2.29 2.58
C ALA A 31 -7.79 -2.63 1.22
N LEU A 32 -7.38 -3.88 1.02
CA LEU A 32 -6.80 -4.35 -0.24
C LEU A 32 -7.82 -4.36 -1.38
N LEU A 33 -9.05 -4.82 -1.13
CA LEU A 33 -10.12 -4.79 -2.14
C LEU A 33 -10.43 -3.37 -2.57
N THR A 34 -10.64 -2.48 -1.60
CA THR A 34 -10.93 -1.06 -1.84
C THR A 34 -9.79 -0.42 -2.62
N GLY A 35 -8.54 -0.62 -2.22
CA GLY A 35 -7.38 -0.10 -2.94
C GLY A 35 -7.25 -0.66 -4.38
N THR A 36 -7.62 -1.92 -4.60
CA THR A 36 -7.53 -2.57 -5.91
C THR A 36 -8.61 -2.05 -6.86
N LEU A 37 -9.85 -1.87 -6.37
CA LEU A 37 -10.97 -1.38 -7.17
C LEU A 37 -10.77 0.08 -7.60
N ILE A 38 -10.17 0.88 -6.72
CA ILE A 38 -9.96 2.31 -6.92
C ILE A 38 -8.70 2.59 -7.78
N GLY A 39 -7.65 1.76 -7.68
CA GLY A 39 -6.37 1.94 -8.38
C GLY A 39 -6.28 1.34 -9.79
N ASN A 40 -6.85 2.01 -10.80
CA ASN A 40 -6.88 1.53 -12.20
C ASN A 40 -5.93 2.24 -13.21
N LYS A 41 -4.87 2.94 -12.76
CA LYS A 41 -3.92 3.61 -13.67
C LYS A 41 -2.63 2.82 -13.91
N HIS A 42 -2.06 2.86 -15.12
CA HIS A 42 -1.00 1.95 -15.60
C HIS A 42 0.27 1.72 -14.74
N TRP A 43 0.77 2.68 -13.93
CA TRP A 43 1.98 2.47 -13.10
C TRP A 43 1.70 1.94 -11.69
N ILE A 44 0.51 2.26 -11.16
CA ILE A 44 0.01 1.88 -9.83
C ILE A 44 -0.07 0.35 -9.64
N PRO A 45 -0.41 -0.47 -10.66
CA PRO A 45 -0.40 -1.92 -10.59
C PRO A 45 0.93 -2.53 -10.14
N GLN A 46 2.07 -1.91 -10.48
CA GLN A 46 3.38 -2.46 -10.11
C GLN A 46 3.62 -2.31 -8.61
N LEU A 47 3.42 -1.10 -8.08
CA LEU A 47 3.55 -0.83 -6.64
C LEU A 47 2.51 -1.62 -5.84
N GLN A 48 1.27 -1.68 -6.31
CA GLN A 48 0.24 -2.50 -5.69
C GLN A 48 0.63 -3.99 -5.65
N THR A 49 1.14 -4.53 -6.76
CA THR A 49 1.55 -5.94 -6.80
C THR A 49 2.70 -6.19 -5.83
N LEU A 50 3.68 -5.28 -5.76
CA LEU A 50 4.80 -5.36 -4.81
C LEU A 50 4.31 -5.35 -3.36
N THR A 51 3.41 -4.43 -3.00
CA THR A 51 2.88 -4.32 -1.64
C THR A 51 2.03 -5.54 -1.25
N ILE A 52 1.19 -6.05 -2.16
CA ILE A 52 0.47 -7.32 -1.94
C ILE A 52 1.45 -8.46 -1.71
N PHE A 53 2.46 -8.58 -2.57
CA PHE A 53 3.49 -9.61 -2.44
C PHE A 53 4.20 -9.51 -1.09
N LEU A 54 4.55 -8.30 -0.66
CA LEU A 54 5.20 -8.05 0.62
C LEU A 54 4.32 -8.45 1.81
N ILE A 55 3.02 -8.12 1.78
CA ILE A 55 2.04 -8.52 2.81
C ILE A 55 1.99 -10.04 2.93
N PHE A 56 1.90 -10.77 1.82
CA PHE A 56 1.89 -12.23 1.83
C PHE A 56 3.23 -12.83 2.26
N ALA A 57 4.34 -12.35 1.70
CA ALA A 57 5.67 -12.84 2.02
C ALA A 57 5.96 -12.71 3.51
N LEU A 58 5.63 -11.56 4.12
CA LEU A 58 5.83 -11.33 5.55
C LEU A 58 4.92 -12.22 6.40
N SER A 59 3.65 -12.38 6.01
CA SER A 59 2.70 -13.26 6.72
C SER A 59 3.17 -14.71 6.73
N ILE A 60 3.59 -15.22 5.56
CA ILE A 60 4.05 -16.60 5.39
C ILE A 60 5.38 -16.83 6.12
N LEU A 61 6.36 -15.94 5.93
CA LEU A 61 7.66 -16.03 6.61
C LEU A 61 7.52 -15.91 8.13
N GLY A 62 6.67 -15.00 8.60
CA GLY A 62 6.39 -14.81 10.02
C GLY A 62 5.78 -16.06 10.64
N TYR A 63 4.83 -16.70 9.94
CA TYR A 63 4.24 -17.97 10.35
C TYR A 63 5.29 -19.09 10.45
N PHE A 64 6.10 -19.31 9.40
CA PHE A 64 7.12 -20.37 9.40
C PHE A 64 8.24 -20.15 10.43
N ARG A 65 8.55 -18.89 10.77
CA ARG A 65 9.55 -18.55 11.78
C ARG A 65 9.00 -18.49 13.21
N GLY A 66 7.70 -18.74 13.41
CA GLY A 66 7.06 -18.65 14.72
C GLY A 66 7.16 -17.25 15.33
N GLN A 67 7.12 -16.19 14.52
CA GLN A 67 7.15 -14.82 15.02
C GLN A 67 5.89 -14.49 15.83
N ASN A 68 6.02 -13.52 16.74
CA ASN A 68 4.89 -13.02 17.50
C ASN A 68 3.85 -12.37 16.56
N ILE A 69 2.68 -13.00 16.48
CA ILE A 69 1.56 -12.60 15.60
C ILE A 69 1.15 -11.15 15.85
N SER A 70 1.19 -10.68 17.10
CA SER A 70 0.78 -9.31 17.47
C SER A 70 1.65 -8.23 16.82
N SER A 71 2.96 -8.47 16.74
CA SER A 71 3.89 -7.55 16.07
C SER A 71 3.66 -7.53 14.55
N LEU A 72 3.49 -8.73 13.96
CA LEU A 72 3.22 -8.85 12.54
C LEU A 72 1.88 -8.21 12.15
N GLU A 73 0.88 -8.34 13.03
CA GLU A 73 -0.46 -7.80 12.83
C GLU A 73 -0.43 -6.27 12.70
N ALA A 74 0.27 -5.56 13.58
CA ALA A 74 0.41 -4.12 13.47
C ALA A 74 1.05 -3.71 12.12
N SER A 75 2.15 -4.36 11.75
CA SER A 75 2.85 -4.07 10.50
C SER A 75 2.01 -4.34 9.26
N LEU A 76 1.28 -5.45 9.23
CA LEU A 76 0.39 -5.80 8.12
C LEU A 76 -0.78 -4.81 8.01
N ARG A 77 -1.31 -4.28 9.12
CA ARG A 77 -2.33 -3.22 9.09
C ARG A 77 -1.80 -1.97 8.42
N PHE A 78 -0.63 -1.49 8.83
CA PHE A 78 -0.03 -0.29 8.23
C PHE A 78 0.23 -0.48 6.74
N MET A 79 0.75 -1.64 6.31
CA MET A 79 0.93 -1.93 4.89
C MET A 79 -0.39 -1.98 4.11
N ALA A 80 -1.46 -2.53 4.70
CA ALA A 80 -2.79 -2.57 4.07
C ALA A 80 -3.40 -1.16 3.93
N PHE A 81 -3.22 -0.29 4.93
CA PHE A 81 -3.62 1.12 4.80
C PHE A 81 -2.80 1.85 3.75
N GLY A 82 -1.49 1.63 3.70
CA GLY A 82 -0.65 2.15 2.62
C GLY A 82 -1.18 1.73 1.25
N TYR A 83 -1.51 0.45 1.07
CA TYR A 83 -2.10 -0.05 -0.16
C TYR A 83 -3.41 0.66 -0.55
N LEU A 84 -4.26 0.96 0.43
CA LEU A 84 -5.49 1.72 0.21
C LEU A 84 -5.18 3.14 -0.31
N PHE A 85 -4.21 3.84 0.27
CA PHE A 85 -3.78 5.17 -0.20
C PHE A 85 -3.21 5.13 -1.62
N LEU A 86 -2.48 4.08 -1.96
CA LEU A 86 -2.01 3.85 -3.33
C LEU A 86 -3.18 3.64 -4.31
N GLY A 87 -4.28 3.04 -3.85
CA GLY A 87 -5.55 3.01 -4.60
C GLY A 87 -6.14 4.41 -4.79
N ILE A 88 -6.20 5.21 -3.72
CA ILE A 88 -6.69 6.60 -3.75
C ILE A 88 -5.89 7.44 -4.76
N GLU A 89 -4.56 7.34 -4.76
CA GLU A 89 -3.69 8.00 -5.73
C GLU A 89 -4.14 7.70 -7.17
N GLY A 90 -4.52 6.46 -7.47
CA GLY A 90 -5.01 6.08 -8.79
C GLY A 90 -6.34 6.68 -9.18
N SER A 91 -7.26 6.81 -8.23
CA SER A 91 -8.54 7.49 -8.45
C SER A 91 -8.48 9.01 -8.39
N ALA A 92 -7.45 9.59 -7.77
CA ALA A 92 -7.29 11.03 -7.67
C ALA A 92 -7.37 11.73 -9.03
N PHE A 93 -6.97 11.00 -10.08
CA PHE A 93 -7.01 11.46 -11.46
C PHE A 93 -8.41 11.46 -12.11
N SER A 94 -9.34 10.63 -11.63
CA SER A 94 -10.71 10.51 -12.17
C SER A 94 -11.75 11.34 -11.41
N LEU A 95 -11.41 11.90 -10.24
CA LEU A 95 -12.31 12.71 -9.43
C LEU A 95 -12.75 14.01 -10.15
N PRO A 96 -14.00 14.47 -9.98
CA PRO A 96 -14.54 15.67 -10.65
C PRO A 96 -14.05 16.98 -10.01
N PHE A 97 -12.79 17.06 -9.56
CA PHE A 97 -12.18 18.27 -9.00
C PHE A 97 -11.35 19.03 -10.04
N GLY A 98 -10.93 20.26 -9.71
CA GLY A 98 -9.97 21.01 -10.52
C GLY A 98 -8.62 20.30 -10.62
N VAL A 99 -7.89 20.52 -11.73
CA VAL A 99 -6.62 19.85 -12.06
C VAL A 99 -5.60 19.94 -10.91
N MET A 100 -5.49 21.11 -10.28
CA MET A 100 -4.57 21.35 -9.15
C MET A 100 -4.93 20.51 -7.92
N ALA A 101 -6.22 20.43 -7.58
CA ALA A 101 -6.71 19.64 -6.45
C ALA A 101 -6.48 18.14 -6.66
N ARG A 102 -6.67 17.64 -7.88
CA ARG A 102 -6.35 16.23 -8.24
C ARG A 102 -4.88 15.93 -8.02
N LYS A 103 -3.99 16.81 -8.50
CA LYS A 103 -2.54 16.64 -8.35
C LYS A 103 -2.10 16.66 -6.89
N ILE A 104 -2.63 17.59 -6.09
CA ILE A 104 -2.37 17.64 -4.65
C ILE A 104 -2.86 16.37 -3.95
N SER A 105 -4.08 15.90 -4.27
CA SER A 105 -4.61 14.67 -3.66
C SER A 105 -3.80 13.42 -4.00
N ALA A 106 -3.31 13.30 -5.24
CA ALA A 106 -2.43 12.20 -5.65
C ALA A 106 -1.08 12.27 -4.91
N LEU A 107 -0.49 13.45 -4.78
CA LEU A 107 0.76 13.65 -4.03
C LEU A 107 0.61 13.29 -2.55
N ILE A 108 -0.46 13.76 -1.90
CA ILE A 108 -0.73 13.45 -0.50
C ILE A 108 -0.94 11.93 -0.34
N ALA A 109 -1.68 11.29 -1.24
CA ALA A 109 -1.91 9.85 -1.20
C ALA A 109 -0.61 9.04 -1.36
N SER A 110 0.27 9.42 -2.29
CA SER A 110 1.58 8.78 -2.49
C SER A 110 2.50 8.93 -1.27
N VAL A 111 2.54 10.12 -0.66
CA VAL A 111 3.30 10.36 0.57
C VAL A 111 2.74 9.56 1.74
N LEU A 112 1.41 9.49 1.90
CA LEU A 112 0.78 8.66 2.93
C LEU A 112 1.09 7.18 2.71
N PHE A 113 0.97 6.67 1.49
CA PHE A 113 1.39 5.31 1.14
C PHE A 113 2.82 5.04 1.64
N ALA A 114 3.76 5.93 1.36
CA ALA A 114 5.13 5.82 1.80
C ALA A 114 5.27 5.77 3.33
N ILE A 115 4.62 6.69 4.03
CA ILE A 115 4.68 6.74 5.51
C ILE A 115 4.13 5.45 6.12
N PHE A 116 2.95 5.00 5.66
CA PHE A 116 2.28 3.80 6.19
C PHE A 116 3.13 2.54 5.96
N VAL A 117 3.65 2.33 4.76
CA VAL A 117 4.49 1.16 4.47
C VAL A 117 5.83 1.24 5.20
N ALA A 118 6.48 2.41 5.25
CA ALA A 118 7.72 2.61 5.99
C ALA A 118 7.54 2.30 7.48
N TRP A 119 6.42 2.71 8.07
CA TRP A 119 6.10 2.45 9.47
C TRP A 119 5.94 0.96 9.74
N GLY A 120 5.16 0.27 8.90
CA GLY A 120 4.97 -1.17 9.01
C GLY A 120 6.28 -1.96 8.89
N LEU A 121 7.15 -1.57 7.95
CA LEU A 121 8.47 -2.18 7.79
C LEU A 121 9.43 -1.85 8.94
N SER A 122 9.41 -0.60 9.43
CA SER A 122 10.27 -0.16 10.54
C SER A 122 9.99 -0.94 11.81
N MET A 123 8.73 -1.25 12.11
CA MET A 123 8.34 -2.11 13.23
C MET A 123 8.97 -3.51 13.14
N LEU A 124 8.88 -4.15 11.97
CA LEU A 124 9.47 -5.48 11.74
C LEU A 124 11.00 -5.45 11.76
N ALA A 125 11.58 -4.42 11.14
CA ALA A 125 13.02 -4.27 11.04
C ALA A 125 13.65 -3.95 12.40
N PHE A 126 12.97 -3.20 13.27
CA PHE A 126 13.44 -2.90 14.61
C PHE A 126 13.61 -4.16 15.47
N GLU A 127 12.69 -5.12 15.38
CA GLU A 127 12.81 -6.38 16.13
C GLU A 127 14.02 -7.23 15.74
N LYS A 128 14.52 -7.08 14.50
CA LYS A 128 15.60 -7.94 13.97
C LYS A 128 16.94 -7.23 13.86
N MET A 129 16.93 -5.96 13.50
CA MET A 129 18.12 -5.15 13.22
C MET A 129 18.26 -3.95 14.15
N GLY A 130 17.27 -3.68 15.02
CA GLY A 130 17.26 -2.51 15.89
C GLY A 130 17.09 -1.20 15.11
N GLY A 131 17.70 -0.12 15.60
CA GLY A 131 17.55 1.22 15.01
C GLY A 131 18.05 1.34 13.55
N SER A 132 19.03 0.52 13.15
CA SER A 132 19.52 0.52 11.75
C SER A 132 18.46 0.02 10.76
N GLY A 133 17.60 -0.91 11.20
CA GLY A 133 16.47 -1.39 10.40
C GLY A 133 15.41 -0.33 10.13
N ILE A 134 15.17 0.54 11.11
CA ILE A 134 14.29 1.71 10.97
C ILE A 134 14.86 2.66 9.92
N ALA A 135 16.13 3.04 10.06
CA ALA A 135 16.80 3.94 9.13
C ALA A 135 16.76 3.41 7.68
N LEU A 136 17.01 2.11 7.50
CA LEU A 136 16.94 1.45 6.19
C LEU A 136 15.51 1.50 5.60
N SER A 137 14.49 1.23 6.42
CA SER A 137 13.08 1.24 5.97
C SER A 137 12.65 2.64 5.51
N ILE A 138 13.01 3.67 6.29
CA ILE A 138 12.74 5.08 5.95
C ILE A 138 13.47 5.46 4.67
N PHE A 139 14.74 5.08 4.54
CA PHE A 139 15.55 5.40 3.36
C PHE A 139 14.99 4.78 2.08
N LEU A 140 14.69 3.47 2.11
CA LEU A 140 14.13 2.76 0.95
C LEU A 140 12.77 3.33 0.55
N MET A 141 11.90 3.60 1.52
CA MET A 141 10.57 4.13 1.21
C MET A 141 10.62 5.60 0.79
N GLY A 142 11.60 6.36 1.27
CA GLY A 142 11.91 7.70 0.75
C GLY A 142 12.28 7.68 -0.73
N LEU A 143 13.10 6.73 -1.18
CA LEU A 143 13.43 6.56 -2.60
C LEU A 143 12.20 6.18 -3.44
N VAL A 144 11.36 5.27 -2.93
CA VAL A 144 10.11 4.88 -3.59
C VAL A 144 9.18 6.08 -3.73
N SER A 145 8.96 6.82 -2.65
CA SER A 145 8.13 8.03 -2.61
C SER A 145 8.65 9.12 -3.54
N TRP A 146 9.97 9.37 -3.53
CA TRP A 146 10.59 10.35 -4.42
C TRP A 146 10.35 10.01 -5.89
N ARG A 147 10.56 8.75 -6.28
CA ARG A 147 10.32 8.29 -7.65
C ARG A 147 8.86 8.46 -8.05
N ASP A 148 7.94 8.24 -7.12
CA ASP A 148 6.50 8.28 -7.36
C ASP A 148 5.98 9.72 -7.47
N VAL A 149 6.36 10.58 -6.52
CA VAL A 149 6.11 12.04 -6.55
C VAL A 149 6.64 12.66 -7.84
N HIS A 150 7.86 12.33 -8.25
CA HIS A 150 8.45 12.86 -9.47
C HIS A 150 7.64 12.47 -10.72
N LYS A 151 7.14 11.22 -10.77
CA LYS A 151 6.24 10.77 -11.85
C LYS A 151 4.92 11.53 -11.86
N ILE A 152 4.29 11.73 -10.70
CA ILE A 152 3.04 12.48 -10.57
C ILE A 152 3.22 13.94 -11.01
N ILE A 153 4.39 14.54 -10.71
CA ILE A 153 4.70 15.92 -11.10
C ILE A 153 4.83 16.04 -12.62
N GLN A 154 5.50 15.10 -13.27
CA GLN A 154 5.81 15.12 -14.71
C GLN A 154 4.63 14.71 -15.60
N MET A 155 3.58 14.12 -15.05
CA MET A 155 2.44 13.70 -15.87
C MET A 155 1.61 14.91 -16.34
N PRO A 156 1.28 14.97 -17.64
CA PRO A 156 0.26 15.89 -18.12
C PRO A 156 -1.07 15.42 -17.53
N PHE A 157 -1.60 16.20 -16.58
CA PHE A 157 -3.00 16.07 -16.23
C PHE A 157 -3.76 16.70 -17.40
N GLU A 158 -4.21 15.88 -18.35
CA GLU A 158 -5.12 16.34 -19.39
C GLU A 158 -6.30 17.03 -18.71
N GLY A 159 -6.32 18.36 -18.83
CA GLY A 159 -7.57 19.07 -18.77
C GLY A 159 -8.46 18.44 -19.83
N ARG A 160 -9.70 18.09 -19.48
CA ARG A 160 -10.73 17.96 -20.51
C ARG A 160 -10.76 19.33 -21.19
N HIS A 161 -10.06 19.47 -22.32
CA HIS A 161 -10.41 20.50 -23.27
C HIS A 161 -11.86 20.21 -23.63
N GLY A 162 -12.71 21.18 -23.31
CA GLY A 162 -14.08 21.18 -23.79
C GLY A 162 -14.04 21.22 -25.31
N GLU A 163 -14.45 20.13 -25.94
CA GLU A 163 -15.05 20.17 -27.26
C GLU A 163 -16.55 20.38 -27.02
N ASN A 164 -16.98 21.64 -27.13
CA ASN A 164 -18.34 22.05 -27.46
C ASN A 164 -18.24 22.88 -28.74
#